data_AF-A0A7V9PGN2-F1
#
_entry.id   AF-A0A7V9PGN2-F1
#
_cell.length_a   1.000
_cell.length_b   1.000
_cell.length_c   1.000
_cell.angle_alpha   90.00
_cell.angle_beta   90.00
_cell.angle_gamma   90.00
#
_symmetry.space_group_name_H-M   'P 1'
#
loop_
_entity.id
_entity.type
_entity.pdbx_description
1 polymer ?
#
loop_
_entity_poly.entity_id
_entity_poly.type
_entity_poly.pdbx_seq_one_letter_code
_entity_poly.pdbx_strand_id
1 'polypeptide(L)'
;MNAILRNGSLLLGLALAGAPLALQAQATAIMPAAPLDARRLEVRNSLLVLRDTLNSISIAAARLQRDFRSTSRSALTSRARMLAAACTRSQRTVPRARAVVAAMPYGTAAQRTHRDRLLREMDSVVATVTRCATDFGSMAAPGKGEEVRGYGNRRAEPLLAALLRYDEVVNGFFTVYDIEVRPLGAGKNPLAS
;
A
#
# COMPACT_ATOMS: atom_id res chain seq x y z
N MET A 1 -72.48 -45.64 -26.15
CA MET A 1 -73.32 -46.32 -25.15
C MET A 1 -73.09 -45.63 -23.80
N ASN A 2 -74.19 -45.16 -23.21
CA ASN A 2 -74.29 -44.43 -21.95
C ASN A 2 -74.13 -45.32 -20.71
N ALA A 3 -73.74 -44.71 -19.59
CA ALA A 3 -74.16 -44.89 -18.17
C ALA A 3 -72.94 -44.65 -17.25
N ILE A 4 -72.75 -43.49 -16.58
CA ILE A 4 -73.48 -42.82 -15.48
C ILE A 4 -73.46 -43.60 -14.14
N LEU A 5 -73.09 -42.86 -13.07
CA LEU A 5 -73.31 -43.04 -11.61
C LEU A 5 -72.06 -43.58 -10.85
N ARG A 6 -71.64 -43.09 -9.69
CA ARG A 6 -72.21 -42.12 -8.72
C ARG A 6 -71.17 -41.82 -7.61
N ASN A 7 -71.19 -40.57 -7.15
CA ASN A 7 -71.04 -40.05 -5.79
C ASN A 7 -70.16 -40.76 -4.73
N GLY A 8 -69.34 -39.96 -4.06
CA GLY A 8 -68.85 -40.23 -2.70
C GLY A 8 -68.05 -39.06 -2.14
N SER A 9 -68.68 -38.28 -1.27
CA SER A 9 -68.22 -37.01 -0.71
C SER A 9 -67.12 -37.13 0.36
N LEU A 10 -66.43 -36.00 0.59
CA LEU A 10 -65.91 -35.47 1.87
C LEU A 10 -64.72 -36.19 2.54
N LEU A 11 -63.63 -35.44 2.75
CA LEU A 11 -62.99 -35.13 4.05
C LEU A 11 -61.71 -34.29 3.76
N LEU A 12 -61.72 -32.99 4.01
CA LEU A 12 -61.34 -32.33 5.27
C LEU A 12 -59.83 -32.41 5.59
N GLY A 13 -59.12 -31.33 5.24
CA GLY A 13 -58.16 -30.63 6.09
C GLY A 13 -56.86 -31.33 6.50
N LEU A 14 -55.73 -30.80 6.03
CA LEU A 14 -54.57 -30.59 6.91
C LEU A 14 -53.73 -29.40 6.42
N ALA A 15 -53.61 -28.43 7.33
CA ALA A 15 -52.87 -27.21 7.17
C ALA A 15 -51.38 -27.49 6.94
N LEU A 16 -50.86 -27.06 5.80
CA LEU A 16 -49.42 -26.83 5.65
C LEU A 16 -49.10 -25.56 6.42
N ALA A 17 -48.73 -25.77 7.69
CA ALA A 17 -48.07 -24.78 8.50
C ALA A 17 -46.87 -24.23 7.71
N GLY A 18 -46.96 -22.96 7.33
CA GLY A 18 -45.80 -22.20 6.88
C GLY A 18 -44.79 -22.19 8.00
N ALA A 19 -43.75 -23.01 7.89
CA ALA A 19 -42.59 -22.89 8.73
C ALA A 19 -42.06 -21.45 8.57
N PRO A 20 -41.99 -20.64 9.63
CA PRO A 20 -41.22 -19.42 9.54
C PRO A 20 -39.78 -19.89 9.33
N LEU A 21 -39.27 -19.66 8.11
CA LEU A 21 -37.83 -19.63 7.89
C LEU A 21 -37.30 -18.62 8.89
N ALA A 22 -36.78 -19.12 10.00
CA ALA A 22 -35.99 -18.36 10.93
C ALA A 22 -34.76 -17.89 10.14
N LEU A 23 -34.89 -16.73 9.49
CA LEU A 23 -33.78 -15.83 9.26
C LEU A 23 -33.25 -15.46 10.65
N GLN A 24 -32.50 -16.37 11.25
CA GLN A 24 -31.48 -16.01 12.21
C GLN A 24 -30.45 -15.23 11.40
N ALA A 25 -30.76 -13.94 11.21
CA ALA A 25 -29.76 -12.93 10.99
C ALA A 25 -28.75 -13.12 12.11
N GLN A 26 -27.65 -13.83 11.81
CA GLN A 26 -26.44 -13.80 12.59
C GLN A 26 -25.90 -12.38 12.44
N ALA A 27 -26.54 -11.43 13.13
CA ALA A 27 -25.96 -10.16 13.46
C ALA A 27 -24.87 -10.46 14.49
N THR A 28 -23.77 -11.05 14.04
CA THR A 28 -22.49 -10.84 14.69
C THR A 28 -22.31 -9.34 14.67
N ALA A 29 -22.60 -8.68 15.80
CA ALA A 29 -22.32 -7.28 15.98
C ALA A 29 -20.82 -7.11 15.72
N ILE A 30 -20.48 -6.64 14.52
CA ILE A 30 -19.10 -6.32 14.16
C ILE A 30 -18.74 -5.15 15.06
N MET A 31 -18.13 -5.44 16.21
CA MET A 31 -17.59 -4.38 17.04
C MET A 31 -16.48 -3.70 16.22
N PRO A 32 -16.64 -2.40 15.89
CA PRO A 32 -15.56 -1.68 15.24
C PRO A 32 -14.32 -1.82 16.13
N ALA A 33 -13.17 -2.08 15.51
CA ALA A 33 -11.91 -2.02 16.25
C ALA A 33 -11.84 -0.64 16.92
N ALA A 34 -11.28 -0.58 18.14
CA ALA A 34 -11.08 0.68 18.81
C ALA A 34 -10.38 1.66 17.84
N PRO A 35 -10.90 2.89 17.68
CA PRO A 35 -10.30 3.84 16.76
C PRO A 35 -8.83 4.05 17.17
N LEU A 36 -7.93 4.09 16.19
CA LEU A 36 -6.54 4.45 16.45
C LEU A 36 -6.52 5.78 17.20
N ASP A 37 -5.69 5.86 18.25
CA ASP A 37 -5.43 7.13 18.90
C ASP A 37 -4.91 8.15 17.87
N ALA A 38 -5.13 9.45 18.14
CA ALA A 38 -4.80 10.52 17.20
C ALA A 38 -3.32 10.47 16.75
N ARG A 39 -2.42 9.98 17.62
CA ARG A 39 -1.00 9.90 17.32
C ARG A 39 -0.66 8.76 16.38
N ARG A 40 -1.20 7.56 16.62
CA ARG A 40 -1.08 6.41 15.69
C ARG A 40 -1.66 6.75 14.33
N LEU A 41 -2.80 7.46 14.30
CA LEU A 41 -3.40 7.94 13.06
C LEU A 41 -2.49 8.90 12.30
N GLU A 42 -1.89 9.87 12.99
CA GLU A 42 -0.94 10.84 12.40
C GLU A 42 0.31 10.14 11.83
N VAL A 43 0.89 9.21 12.60
CA VAL A 43 2.05 8.41 12.18
C VAL A 43 1.70 7.57 10.96
N ARG A 44 0.58 6.84 11.00
CA ARG A 44 0.08 6.04 9.88
C ARG A 44 -0.06 6.88 8.62
N ASN A 45 -0.80 7.99 8.70
CA ASN A 45 -1.06 8.84 7.54
C ASN A 45 0.25 9.43 6.98
N SER A 46 1.17 9.84 7.85
CA SER A 46 2.47 10.37 7.42
C SER A 46 3.33 9.32 6.71
N LEU A 47 3.35 8.09 7.21
CA LEU A 47 4.09 6.99 6.60
C LEU A 47 3.44 6.48 5.31
N LEU A 48 2.11 6.49 5.21
CA LEU A 48 1.40 6.16 3.97
C LEU A 48 1.63 7.22 2.88
N VAL A 49 1.54 8.51 3.21
CA VAL A 49 1.88 9.58 2.27
C VAL A 49 3.33 9.46 1.78
N LEU A 50 4.26 9.10 2.67
CA LEU A 50 5.64 8.86 2.28
C LEU A 50 5.76 7.63 1.38
N ARG A 51 5.12 6.50 1.72
CA ARG A 51 5.09 5.29 0.89
C ARG A 51 4.55 5.58 -0.52
N ASP A 52 3.44 6.30 -0.63
CA ASP A 52 2.86 6.67 -1.93
C ASP A 52 3.81 7.56 -2.75
N THR A 53 4.48 8.50 -2.08
CA THR A 53 5.48 9.36 -2.70
C THR A 53 6.66 8.53 -3.23
N LEU A 54 7.18 7.60 -2.43
CA LEU A 54 8.27 6.70 -2.81
C LEU A 54 7.84 5.72 -3.92
N ASN A 55 6.59 5.26 -3.93
CA ASN A 55 6.07 4.40 -4.99
C ASN A 55 6.12 5.08 -6.37
N SER A 56 6.02 6.42 -6.42
CA SER A 56 6.22 7.17 -7.67
C SER A 56 7.63 7.00 -8.26
N ILE A 57 8.65 6.75 -7.41
CA ILE A 57 10.00 6.39 -7.85
C ILE A 57 10.00 5.00 -8.48
N SER A 58 9.43 4.00 -7.80
CA SER A 58 9.35 2.63 -8.32
C SER A 58 8.67 2.58 -9.68
N ILE A 59 7.58 3.33 -9.87
CA ILE A 59 6.88 3.44 -11.15
C ILE A 59 7.78 4.08 -12.22
N ALA A 60 8.50 5.16 -11.88
CA ALA A 60 9.40 5.83 -12.82
C ALA A 60 10.59 4.95 -13.20
N ALA A 61 11.16 4.22 -12.24
CA ALA A 61 12.24 3.26 -12.46
C ALA A 61 11.78 2.08 -13.32
N ALA A 62 10.60 1.53 -13.09
CA ALA A 62 10.03 0.48 -13.92
C ALA A 62 9.83 0.94 -15.38
N ARG A 63 9.37 2.19 -15.58
CA ARG A 63 9.27 2.79 -16.92
C ARG A 63 10.63 2.98 -17.57
N LEU A 64 11.65 3.37 -16.79
CA LEU A 64 13.03 3.47 -17.29
C LEU A 64 13.53 2.12 -17.78
N GLN A 65 13.36 1.07 -16.97
CA GLN A 65 13.85 -0.28 -17.22
C GLN A 65 13.12 -0.98 -18.37
N ARG A 66 11.84 -0.67 -18.59
CA ARG A 66 11.03 -1.28 -19.66
C ARG A 66 11.56 -0.92 -21.05
N ASP A 67 11.89 -1.92 -21.86
CA ASP A 67 12.32 -1.77 -23.25
C ASP A 67 13.47 -0.77 -23.46
N PHE A 68 14.32 -0.58 -22.44
CA PHE A 68 15.35 0.47 -22.43
C PHE A 68 16.39 0.30 -23.55
N ARG A 69 16.60 -0.94 -24.03
CA ARG A 69 17.53 -1.26 -25.12
C ARG A 69 17.05 -0.70 -26.46
N SER A 70 15.76 -0.86 -26.78
CA SER A 70 15.14 -0.45 -28.05
C SER A 70 14.51 0.94 -28.02
N THR A 71 14.32 1.53 -26.83
CA THR A 71 13.77 2.88 -26.66
C THR A 71 14.69 3.94 -27.28
N SER A 72 14.12 4.97 -27.89
CA SER A 72 14.88 6.08 -28.48
C SER A 72 15.68 6.86 -27.42
N ARG A 73 16.78 7.49 -27.83
CA ARG A 73 17.65 8.29 -26.94
C ARG A 73 16.88 9.41 -26.22
N SER A 74 15.97 10.10 -26.91
CA SER A 74 15.14 11.17 -26.34
C SER A 74 14.10 10.65 -25.35
N ALA A 75 13.52 9.49 -25.62
CA ALA A 75 12.60 8.86 -24.67
C ALA A 75 13.33 8.40 -23.40
N LEU A 76 14.56 7.90 -23.51
CA LEU A 76 15.39 7.56 -22.35
C LEU A 76 15.73 8.78 -21.48
N THR A 77 16.15 9.90 -22.06
CA THR A 77 16.42 11.13 -21.29
C THR A 77 15.15 11.68 -20.63
N SER A 78 13.99 11.57 -21.31
CA SER A 78 12.69 11.90 -20.72
C SER A 78 12.37 11.03 -19.50
N ARG A 79 12.56 9.71 -19.60
CA ARG A 79 12.34 8.79 -18.47
C ARG A 79 13.31 9.05 -17.31
N ALA A 80 14.59 9.34 -17.60
CA ALA A 80 15.55 9.76 -16.58
C ALA A 80 15.10 11.03 -15.86
N ARG A 81 14.57 12.02 -16.59
CA ARG A 81 14.00 13.24 -16.02
C ARG A 81 12.81 12.95 -15.09
N MET A 82 11.93 12.03 -15.48
CA MET A 82 10.79 11.62 -14.63
C MET A 82 11.27 10.98 -13.32
N LEU A 83 12.28 10.10 -13.39
CA LEU A 83 12.86 9.46 -12.22
C LEU A 83 13.57 10.48 -11.31
N ALA A 84 14.38 11.38 -11.88
CA ALA A 84 15.00 12.47 -11.14
C ALA A 84 13.96 13.34 -10.41
N ALA A 85 12.88 13.72 -11.10
CA ALA A 85 11.80 14.50 -10.50
C ALA A 85 11.08 13.75 -9.36
N ALA A 86 10.87 12.43 -9.49
CA ALA A 86 10.29 11.61 -8.43
C ALA A 86 11.20 11.55 -7.18
N CYS A 87 12.52 11.40 -7.39
CA CYS A 87 13.51 11.43 -6.32
C CYS A 87 13.57 12.79 -5.61
N THR A 88 13.58 13.91 -6.36
CA THR A 88 13.53 15.26 -5.80
C THR A 88 12.26 15.54 -5.01
N ARG A 89 11.08 15.07 -5.47
CA ARG A 89 9.84 15.19 -4.69
C ARG A 89 9.93 14.42 -3.37
N SER A 90 10.43 13.19 -3.43
CA SER A 90 10.55 12.32 -2.25
C SER A 90 11.44 12.92 -1.16
N GLN A 91 12.55 13.56 -1.53
CA GLN A 91 13.44 14.28 -0.59
C GLN A 91 12.68 15.28 0.29
N ARG A 92 11.66 15.96 -0.25
CA ARG A 92 10.88 16.97 0.47
C ARG A 92 9.88 16.36 1.45
N THR A 93 9.43 15.13 1.21
CA THR A 93 8.41 14.47 2.02
C THR A 93 9.01 13.75 3.22
N VAL A 94 10.21 13.18 3.11
CA VAL A 94 10.82 12.36 4.19
C VAL A 94 10.97 13.12 5.52
N PRO A 95 11.45 14.39 5.58
CA PRO A 95 11.68 15.07 6.85
C PRO A 95 10.43 15.19 7.72
N ARG A 96 9.27 15.44 7.11
CA ARG A 96 7.98 15.54 7.82
C ARG A 96 7.60 14.20 8.45
N ALA A 97 7.61 13.12 7.67
CA ALA A 97 7.28 11.79 8.20
C ALA A 97 8.26 11.38 9.31
N ARG A 98 9.54 11.70 9.15
CA ARG A 98 10.60 11.40 10.12
C ARG A 98 10.33 12.11 11.45
N ALA A 99 9.97 13.39 11.43
CA ALA A 99 9.64 14.15 12.63
C ALA A 99 8.44 13.52 13.39
N VAL A 100 7.42 13.09 12.65
CA VAL A 100 6.24 12.42 13.24
C VAL A 100 6.61 11.10 13.90
N VAL A 101 7.42 10.25 13.25
CA VAL A 101 7.92 8.99 13.81
C VAL A 101 8.82 9.23 15.03
N ALA A 102 9.72 10.21 14.96
CA ALA A 102 10.65 10.53 16.05
C ALA A 102 9.93 10.96 17.33
N ALA A 103 8.85 11.73 17.17
CA ALA A 103 8.00 12.16 18.28
C ALA A 103 6.98 11.10 18.73
N MET A 104 6.97 9.91 18.13
CA MET A 104 6.14 8.81 18.64
C MET A 104 6.72 8.27 19.96
N PRO A 105 5.93 8.23 21.05
CA PRO A 105 6.37 7.63 22.31
C PRO A 105 6.56 6.12 22.14
N TYR A 106 7.29 5.51 23.07
CA TYR A 106 7.43 4.05 23.15
C TYR A 106 7.25 3.64 24.62
N GLY A 107 6.44 2.61 24.84
CA GLY A 107 6.25 1.97 26.15
C GLY A 107 7.08 0.71 26.34
N THR A 108 7.67 0.16 25.26
CA THR A 108 8.46 -1.08 25.32
C THR A 108 9.81 -0.96 24.62
N ALA A 109 10.76 -1.82 24.99
CA ALA A 109 12.06 -1.91 24.32
C ALA A 109 11.94 -2.32 22.84
N ALA A 110 10.95 -3.16 22.51
CA ALA A 110 10.63 -3.52 21.13
C ALA A 110 10.19 -2.29 20.33
N GLN A 111 9.26 -1.48 20.85
CA GLN A 111 8.82 -0.24 20.21
C GLN A 111 9.98 0.72 19.96
N ARG A 112 10.85 0.93 20.96
CA ARG A 112 12.06 1.74 20.79
C ARG A 112 12.95 1.21 19.65
N THR A 113 13.21 -0.10 19.65
CA THR A 113 14.08 -0.75 18.65
C THR A 113 13.52 -0.59 17.23
N HIS A 114 12.22 -0.82 17.04
CA HIS A 114 11.57 -0.67 15.74
C HIS A 114 11.50 0.79 15.29
N ARG A 115 11.25 1.73 16.21
CA ARG A 115 11.29 3.16 15.90
C ARG A 115 12.68 3.60 15.47
N ASP A 116 13.72 3.22 16.22
CA ASP A 116 15.09 3.60 15.90
C ASP A 116 15.56 2.94 14.58
N ARG A 117 15.13 1.69 14.30
CA ARG A 117 15.35 1.02 13.00
C ARG A 117 14.67 1.78 11.85
N LEU A 118 13.41 2.19 12.03
CA LEU A 118 12.68 2.97 11.03
C LEU A 118 13.36 4.31 10.76
N LEU A 119 13.75 5.05 11.80
CA LEU A 119 14.42 6.34 11.63
C LEU A 119 15.74 6.20 10.86
N ARG A 120 16.56 5.17 11.16
CA ARG A 120 17.78 4.87 10.38
C ARG A 120 17.47 4.53 8.92
N GLU A 121 16.42 3.77 8.66
CA GLU A 121 16.04 3.45 7.28
C GLU A 121 15.50 4.68 6.54
N MET A 122 14.80 5.59 7.21
CA MET A 122 14.41 6.88 6.63
C MET A 122 15.64 7.73 6.26
N ASP A 123 16.68 7.73 7.09
CA ASP A 123 17.95 8.42 6.78
C ASP A 123 18.67 7.77 5.58
N SER A 124 18.64 6.43 5.48
CA SER A 124 19.10 5.66 4.31
C SER A 124 18.32 6.02 3.03
N VAL A 125 16.99 6.12 3.13
CA VAL A 125 16.13 6.56 2.03
C VAL A 125 16.51 7.98 1.60
N VAL A 126 16.69 8.94 2.51
CA VAL A 126 17.14 10.31 2.19
C VAL A 126 18.43 10.30 1.38
N ALA A 127 19.45 9.58 1.85
CA ALA A 127 20.73 9.49 1.15
C ALA A 127 20.56 8.89 -0.26
N THR A 128 19.72 7.86 -0.38
CA THR A 128 19.49 7.15 -1.64
C THR A 128 18.69 7.98 -2.64
N VAL A 129 17.63 8.67 -2.21
CA VAL A 129 16.85 9.55 -3.10
C VAL A 129 17.61 10.83 -3.44
N THR A 130 18.54 11.27 -2.58
CA THR A 130 19.51 12.34 -2.89
C THR A 130 20.42 11.94 -4.04
N ARG A 131 21.07 10.78 -3.90
CA ARG A 131 21.93 10.24 -4.98
C ARG A 131 21.15 10.01 -6.27
N CYS A 132 19.95 9.44 -6.20
CA CYS A 132 19.09 9.27 -7.37
C CYS A 132 18.83 10.59 -8.12
N ALA A 133 18.46 11.65 -7.39
CA ALA A 133 18.19 12.94 -8.02
C ALA A 133 19.43 13.52 -8.72
N THR A 134 20.61 13.36 -8.11
CA THR A 134 21.88 13.76 -8.72
C THR A 134 22.20 12.95 -9.97
N ASP A 135 22.21 11.62 -9.84
CA ASP A 135 22.60 10.69 -10.92
C ASP A 135 21.67 10.80 -12.13
N PHE A 136 20.36 10.82 -11.90
CA PHE A 136 19.37 10.92 -12.98
C PHE A 136 19.16 12.36 -13.44
N GLY A 137 19.45 13.35 -12.60
CA GLY A 137 19.48 14.76 -12.99
C GLY A 137 20.54 15.02 -14.06
N SER A 138 21.75 14.47 -13.90
CA SER A 138 22.81 14.58 -14.92
C SER A 138 22.45 13.84 -16.21
N MET A 139 21.85 12.66 -16.10
CA MET A 139 21.43 11.84 -17.25
C MET A 139 20.18 12.37 -17.96
N ALA A 140 19.42 13.29 -17.35
CA ALA A 140 18.25 13.92 -17.94
C ALA A 140 18.59 15.05 -18.93
N ALA A 141 19.87 15.41 -19.05
CA ALA A 141 20.34 16.43 -19.98
C ALA A 141 20.18 15.98 -21.45
N PRO A 142 20.00 16.92 -22.40
CA PRO A 142 19.96 16.60 -23.83
C PRO A 142 21.19 15.80 -24.29
N GLY A 143 20.98 14.82 -25.17
CA GLY A 143 22.06 13.98 -25.71
C GLY A 143 22.53 12.82 -24.83
N LYS A 144 22.12 12.74 -23.56
CA LYS A 144 22.56 11.70 -22.61
C LYS A 144 21.85 10.35 -22.73
N GLY A 145 21.06 10.12 -23.78
CA GLY A 145 20.27 8.89 -23.93
C GLY A 145 21.11 7.60 -23.94
N GLU A 146 22.31 7.61 -24.51
CA GLU A 146 23.23 6.45 -24.46
C GLU A 146 23.75 6.19 -23.05
N GLU A 147 24.04 7.24 -22.28
CA GLU A 147 24.46 7.11 -20.88
C GLU A 147 23.34 6.49 -20.05
N VAL A 148 22.09 6.95 -20.25
CA VAL A 148 20.91 6.37 -19.62
C VAL A 148 20.77 4.89 -19.99
N ARG A 149 21.01 4.52 -21.26
CA ARG A 149 20.96 3.12 -21.70
C ARG A 149 22.02 2.27 -21.02
N GLY A 150 23.26 2.74 -20.96
CA GLY A 150 24.38 1.98 -20.40
C GLY A 150 24.33 1.84 -18.88
N TYR A 151 23.89 2.89 -18.18
CA TYR A 151 24.03 3.00 -16.72
C TYR A 151 22.72 3.13 -15.96
N GLY A 152 21.62 3.52 -16.60
CA GLY A 152 20.36 3.85 -15.93
C GLY A 152 19.82 2.72 -15.06
N ASN A 153 19.78 1.49 -15.58
CA ASN A 153 19.27 0.35 -14.80
C ASN A 153 20.14 0.04 -13.58
N ARG A 154 21.47 -0.02 -13.78
CA ARG A 154 22.44 -0.28 -12.70
C ARG A 154 22.37 0.77 -11.59
N ARG A 155 22.16 2.05 -11.95
CA ARG A 155 22.00 3.13 -10.97
C ARG A 155 20.64 3.11 -10.26
N ALA A 156 19.61 2.53 -10.88
CA ALA A 156 18.28 2.38 -10.26
C ALA A 156 18.17 1.19 -9.31
N GLU A 157 19.00 0.15 -9.45
CA GLU A 157 19.00 -1.04 -8.58
C GLU A 157 19.14 -0.74 -7.08
N PRO A 158 20.18 -0.01 -6.61
CA PRO A 158 20.34 0.27 -5.17
C PRO A 158 19.19 1.12 -4.63
N LEU A 159 18.60 1.98 -5.47
CA LEU A 159 17.42 2.76 -5.15
C LEU A 159 16.22 1.86 -4.88
N LEU A 160 15.88 0.97 -5.82
CA LEU A 160 14.76 0.02 -5.64
C LEU A 160 14.96 -0.89 -4.42
N ALA A 161 16.18 -1.36 -4.19
CA ALA A 161 16.49 -2.18 -3.02
C ALA A 161 16.28 -1.41 -1.71
N ALA A 162 16.62 -0.12 -1.65
CA ALA A 162 16.37 0.71 -0.48
C ALA A 162 14.86 0.92 -0.24
N LEU A 163 14.08 1.13 -1.30
CA LEU A 163 12.62 1.29 -1.16
C LEU A 163 11.95 0.02 -0.62
N LEU A 164 12.39 -1.16 -1.08
CA LEU A 164 11.89 -2.45 -0.58
C LEU A 164 12.22 -2.66 0.91
N ARG A 165 13.46 -2.35 1.33
CA ARG A 165 13.85 -2.41 2.74
C ARG A 165 13.05 -1.45 3.61
N TYR A 166 12.84 -0.22 3.13
CA TYR A 166 11.97 0.74 3.82
C TYR A 166 10.57 0.19 4.03
N ASP A 167 9.96 -0.41 3.01
CA ASP A 167 8.61 -0.99 3.15
C ASP A 167 8.55 -2.13 4.17
N GLU A 168 9.57 -3.00 4.21
CA GLU A 168 9.70 -4.04 5.22
C GLU A 168 9.78 -3.46 6.64
N VAL A 169 10.64 -2.46 6.85
CA VAL A 169 10.84 -1.83 8.17
C VAL A 169 9.58 -1.09 8.62
N VAL A 170 8.89 -0.40 7.72
CA VAL A 170 7.60 0.25 8.02
C VAL A 170 6.55 -0.77 8.44
N ASN A 171 6.45 -1.91 7.76
CA ASN A 171 5.48 -2.95 8.13
C ASN A 171 5.78 -3.50 9.54
N GLY A 172 7.06 -3.79 9.85
CA GLY A 172 7.44 -4.22 11.20
C GLY A 172 7.17 -3.17 12.27
N PHE A 173 7.34 -1.88 11.93
CA PHE A 173 6.97 -0.78 12.82
C PHE A 173 5.45 -0.74 13.08
N PHE A 174 4.63 -0.86 12.03
CA PHE A 174 3.17 -0.89 12.17
C PHE A 174 2.69 -2.04 13.05
N THR A 175 3.29 -3.23 12.92
CA THR A 175 2.96 -4.38 13.77
C THR A 175 3.24 -4.11 15.25
N VAL A 176 4.44 -3.61 15.59
CA VAL A 176 4.85 -3.41 17.00
C VAL A 176 4.11 -2.24 17.67
N TYR A 177 3.61 -1.31 16.88
CA TYR A 177 2.80 -0.17 17.35
C TYR A 177 1.30 -0.40 17.25
N ASP A 178 0.86 -1.58 16.80
CA ASP A 178 -0.56 -1.92 16.62
C ASP A 178 -1.27 -0.83 15.78
N ILE A 179 -0.67 -0.53 14.62
CA ILE A 179 -1.19 0.41 13.63
C ILE A 179 -1.74 -0.41 12.46
N GLU A 180 -3.06 -0.49 12.37
CA GLU A 180 -3.70 -1.14 11.24
C GLU A 180 -3.64 -0.28 9.97
N VAL A 181 -3.12 -0.86 8.89
CA VAL A 181 -3.16 -0.30 7.54
C VAL A 181 -4.35 -0.92 6.81
N ARG A 182 -5.41 -0.14 6.60
CA ARG A 182 -6.58 -0.53 5.81
C ARG A 182 -6.83 0.48 4.69
N PRO A 183 -7.27 0.03 3.50
CA PRO A 183 -7.78 0.95 2.49
C PRO A 183 -8.88 1.83 3.08
N LEU A 184 -8.88 3.12 2.77
CA LEU A 184 -9.95 4.02 3.20
C LEU A 184 -11.29 3.49 2.68
N GLY A 185 -12.24 3.23 3.58
CA GLY A 185 -13.58 2.71 3.26
C GLY A 185 -13.74 1.18 3.30
N ALA A 186 -12.68 0.40 3.54
CA ALA A 186 -12.80 -1.04 3.71
C ALA A 186 -13.26 -1.40 5.15
N GLY A 187 -14.37 -2.15 5.26
CA GLY A 187 -14.78 -2.80 6.51
C GLY A 187 -13.76 -3.86 6.96
N LYS A 188 -13.92 -4.40 8.18
CA LYS A 188 -13.10 -5.55 8.65
C LYS A 188 -13.25 -6.71 7.66
N ASN A 189 -12.15 -7.39 7.32
CA ASN A 189 -12.23 -8.66 6.60
C ASN A 189 -12.87 -9.70 7.53
N PRO A 190 -14.05 -10.25 7.21
CA PRO A 190 -14.73 -11.22 8.07
C PRO A 190 -13.97 -12.55 8.21
N LEU A 191 -12.89 -12.76 7.45
CA LEU A 191 -12.11 -14.01 7.42
C LEU A 191 -10.76 -13.93 8.15
N ALA A 192 -10.39 -12.77 8.73
CA ALA A 192 -9.19 -12.65 9.53
C ALA A 192 -9.51 -12.91 11.01
N SER A 193 -9.54 -14.20 11.37
CA SER A 193 -9.58 -14.68 12.77
C SER A 193 -8.24 -15.33 13.11
#